data_AF-A0A4Q5TDB6-F1
#
_entry.id   AF-A0A4Q5TDB6-F1
#
_cell.length_a   1.000
_cell.length_b   1.000
_cell.length_c   1.000
_cell.angle_alpha   90.00
_cell.angle_beta   90.00
_cell.angle_gamma   90.00
#
_symmetry.space_group_name_H-M   'P 1'
#
loop_
_entity.id
_entity.type
_entity.pdbx_description
1 polymer ?
#
loop_
_entity_poly.entity_id
_entity_poly.type
_entity_poly.pdbx_seq_one_letter_code
_entity_poly.pdbx_strand_id
1 'polypeptide(L)'
;MNTSVIEAPLGAVPDLAGLEPVEKIKRRWPTILGVGLTILMVASLGRELFGSGLAGLARSLPTNPLFYLAFLVYYFGPPTFDYVIFRRLWRIPLDGMSALHKKRISNEVLLGYSGEAYFYAWARQRTQMVAAPFGAVKDVMILSAIAGNAVTLAVLAIALPLYIDILTPPYQRAALGSVAIIVAMSLPFLIFSRRVFSLPRADLIWVFGVHCL
;
A
#
# COMPACT_ATOMS: atom_id res chain seq x y z
N MET A 1 -51.84 -4.88 -35.90
CA MET A 1 -51.08 -5.85 -35.10
C MET A 1 -49.60 -5.55 -35.30
N ASN A 2 -48.90 -5.22 -34.21
CA ASN A 2 -47.55 -4.68 -34.15
C ASN A 2 -46.49 -5.66 -34.68
N THR A 3 -45.46 -5.15 -35.34
CA THR A 3 -44.07 -5.62 -35.14
C THR A 3 -43.10 -4.47 -35.43
N SER A 4 -42.89 -3.62 -34.42
CA SER A 4 -41.73 -2.73 -34.38
C SER A 4 -40.47 -3.60 -34.35
N VAL A 5 -39.64 -3.50 -35.37
CA VAL A 5 -38.29 -4.06 -35.38
C VAL A 5 -37.48 -3.28 -34.35
N ILE A 6 -37.19 -3.90 -33.20
CA ILE A 6 -36.28 -3.33 -32.19
C ILE A 6 -34.87 -3.58 -32.71
N GLU A 7 -34.29 -2.54 -33.30
CA GLU A 7 -32.87 -2.50 -33.65
C GLU A 7 -32.08 -2.24 -32.35
N ALA A 8 -31.30 -3.22 -31.92
CA ALA A 8 -30.19 -3.06 -30.99
C ALA A 8 -28.92 -3.53 -31.73
N PRO A 9 -27.69 -3.10 -31.42
CA PRO A 9 -27.22 -2.09 -30.45
C PRO A 9 -26.10 -1.18 -31.01
N LEU A 10 -25.92 0.02 -30.44
CA LEU A 10 -24.57 0.55 -30.22
C LEU A 10 -24.44 0.72 -28.72
N GLY A 11 -23.88 -0.31 -28.09
CA GLY A 11 -23.63 -0.33 -26.66
C GLY A 11 -22.96 0.96 -26.25
N ALA A 12 -23.64 1.71 -25.39
CA ALA A 12 -23.16 2.94 -24.81
C ALA A 12 -21.74 2.71 -24.28
N VAL A 13 -20.77 3.36 -24.92
CA VAL A 13 -19.49 3.65 -24.28
C VAL A 13 -19.86 4.32 -22.96
N PRO A 14 -19.46 3.80 -21.79
CA PRO A 14 -19.78 4.45 -20.53
C PRO A 14 -19.33 5.90 -20.61
N ASP A 15 -20.31 6.79 -20.51
CA ASP A 15 -20.18 8.21 -20.72
C ASP A 15 -19.05 8.78 -19.86
N LEU A 16 -17.96 9.16 -20.52
CA LEU A 16 -16.79 9.81 -19.91
C LEU A 16 -17.11 11.25 -19.48
N ALA A 17 -18.32 11.76 -19.75
CA ALA A 17 -18.71 13.15 -19.45
C ALA A 17 -18.87 13.46 -17.95
N GLY A 18 -18.92 12.45 -17.07
CA GLY A 18 -19.09 12.66 -15.63
C GLY A 18 -17.78 12.78 -14.82
N LEU A 19 -16.62 12.59 -15.43
CA LEU A 19 -15.34 12.75 -14.75
C LEU A 19 -14.91 14.21 -14.86
N GLU A 20 -15.33 15.05 -13.90
CA GLU A 20 -14.76 16.39 -13.79
C GLU A 20 -13.22 16.28 -13.66
N PRO A 21 -12.46 17.02 -14.49
CA PRO A 21 -11.01 17.05 -14.36
C PRO A 21 -10.65 17.49 -12.95
N VAL A 22 -9.91 16.65 -12.21
CA VAL A 22 -9.38 16.99 -10.89
C VAL A 22 -8.76 18.39 -10.99
N GLU A 23 -9.34 19.34 -10.28
CA GLU A 23 -8.86 20.71 -10.23
C GLU A 23 -7.37 20.67 -9.89
N LYS A 24 -6.53 21.08 -10.85
CA LYS A 24 -5.08 21.10 -10.66
C LYS A 24 -4.80 22.01 -9.46
N ILE A 25 -4.31 21.44 -8.37
CA ILE A 25 -3.90 22.19 -7.17
C ILE A 25 -2.93 23.29 -7.65
N LYS A 26 -3.40 24.54 -7.67
CA LYS A 26 -2.64 25.70 -8.19
C LYS A 26 -1.49 26.12 -7.26
N ARG A 27 -1.33 25.46 -6.11
CA ARG A 27 -0.38 25.85 -5.06
C ARG A 27 0.97 25.19 -5.31
N ARG A 28 1.95 25.99 -5.76
CA ARG A 28 3.31 25.53 -6.13
C ARG A 28 4.25 25.29 -4.94
N TRP A 29 3.87 25.72 -3.73
CA TRP A 29 4.73 25.62 -2.54
C TRP A 29 5.16 24.20 -2.16
N PRO A 30 4.27 23.18 -2.15
CA PRO A 30 4.68 21.78 -1.90
C PRO A 30 5.68 21.27 -2.94
N THR A 31 5.50 21.66 -4.21
CA THR A 31 6.42 21.30 -5.29
C THR A 31 7.79 21.94 -5.08
N ILE A 32 7.84 23.23 -4.73
CA ILE A 32 9.09 23.94 -4.46
C ILE A 32 9.82 23.30 -3.26
N LEU A 33 9.09 22.98 -2.19
CA LEU A 33 9.65 22.33 -1.02
C LEU A 33 10.17 20.92 -1.34
N GLY A 34 9.42 20.14 -2.11
CA GLY A 34 9.86 18.81 -2.57
C GLY A 34 11.10 18.88 -3.48
N VAL A 35 11.15 19.83 -4.41
CA VAL A 35 12.33 20.06 -5.26
C VAL A 35 13.53 20.51 -4.42
N GLY A 36 13.33 21.43 -3.47
CA GLY A 36 14.37 21.88 -2.55
C GLY A 36 14.94 20.74 -1.71
N LEU A 37 14.06 19.90 -1.14
CA LEU A 37 14.48 18.70 -0.40
C LEU A 37 15.25 17.72 -1.29
N THR A 38 14.79 17.49 -2.52
CA THR A 38 15.46 16.60 -3.48
C THR A 38 16.86 17.11 -3.82
N ILE A 39 17.00 18.42 -4.10
CA ILE A 39 18.30 19.05 -4.36
C ILE A 39 19.21 18.91 -3.13
N LEU A 40 18.69 19.15 -1.93
CA LEU A 40 19.45 19.01 -0.68
C LEU A 40 19.94 17.57 -0.49
N MET A 41 19.07 16.57 -0.72
CA MET A 41 19.44 15.15 -0.63
C MET A 41 20.54 14.79 -1.64
N VAL A 42 20.36 15.17 -2.91
CA VAL A 42 21.34 14.92 -3.98
C VAL A 42 22.67 15.62 -3.70
N ALA A 43 22.64 16.87 -3.23
CA ALA A 43 23.84 17.62 -2.86
C ALA A 43 24.57 17.00 -1.66
N SER A 44 23.82 16.53 -0.65
CA SER A 44 24.41 15.85 0.51
C SER A 44 25.05 14.52 0.11
N LEU A 45 24.35 13.70 -0.68
CA LEU A 45 24.88 12.46 -1.24
C LEU A 45 26.12 12.71 -2.09
N GLY A 46 26.08 13.72 -2.96
CA GLY A 46 27.23 14.13 -3.76
C GLY A 46 28.41 14.52 -2.88
N ARG A 47 28.21 15.37 -1.88
CA ARG A 47 29.27 15.80 -0.95
C ARG A 47 29.90 14.62 -0.21
N GLU A 48 29.09 13.67 0.22
CA GLU A 48 29.54 12.48 0.94
C GLU A 48 30.30 11.51 0.02
N LEU A 49 29.83 11.35 -1.21
CA LEU A 49 30.47 10.54 -2.25
C LEU A 49 31.80 11.16 -2.72
N PHE A 50 31.86 12.48 -2.93
CA PHE A 50 33.09 13.18 -3.34
C PHE A 50 34.09 13.36 -2.19
N GLY A 51 33.62 13.44 -0.95
CA GLY A 51 34.49 13.59 0.23
C GLY A 51 35.12 12.28 0.70
N SER A 52 34.32 11.21 0.79
CA SER A 52 34.76 9.91 1.34
C SER A 52 35.00 8.83 0.29
N GLY A 53 34.60 9.07 -0.96
CA GLY A 53 34.68 8.11 -2.06
C GLY A 53 33.81 6.87 -1.86
N LEU A 54 33.86 5.94 -2.82
CA LEU A 54 33.22 4.63 -2.71
C LEU A 54 33.78 3.80 -1.54
N ALA A 55 34.99 4.11 -1.06
CA ALA A 55 35.61 3.47 0.10
C ALA A 55 34.94 3.88 1.44
N GLY A 56 34.34 5.07 1.52
CA GLY A 56 33.49 5.45 2.65
C GLY A 56 32.21 4.61 2.69
N LEU A 57 31.55 4.46 1.54
CA LEU A 57 30.35 3.63 1.40
C LEU A 57 30.61 2.17 1.74
N ALA A 58 31.69 1.57 1.23
CA ALA A 58 32.04 0.17 1.48
C ALA A 58 32.28 -0.14 2.96
N ARG A 59 32.78 0.84 3.74
CA ARG A 59 32.98 0.69 5.20
C ARG A 59 31.69 0.80 6.01
N SER A 60 30.69 1.50 5.49
CA SER A 60 29.38 1.66 6.13
C SER A 60 28.42 0.51 5.82
N LEU A 61 28.74 -0.33 4.83
CA LEU A 61 27.92 -1.49 4.49
C LEU A 61 28.05 -2.60 5.54
N PRO A 62 26.93 -3.22 5.96
CA PRO A 62 26.98 -4.36 6.86
C PRO A 62 27.81 -5.50 6.27
N THR A 63 28.70 -6.10 7.07
CA THR A 63 29.55 -7.21 6.62
C THR A 63 28.83 -8.56 6.63
N ASN A 64 27.72 -8.68 7.36
CA ASN A 64 26.99 -9.93 7.52
C ASN A 64 26.09 -10.22 6.31
N PRO A 65 26.24 -11.36 5.60
CA PRO A 65 25.41 -11.71 4.45
C PRO A 65 23.91 -11.84 4.78
N LEU A 66 23.55 -12.21 6.03
CA LEU A 66 22.16 -12.32 6.47
C LEU A 66 21.42 -10.99 6.43
N PHE A 67 22.13 -9.88 6.62
CA PHE A 67 21.54 -8.54 6.47
C PHE A 67 20.95 -8.35 5.08
N TYR A 68 21.69 -8.75 4.05
CA TYR A 68 21.26 -8.60 2.65
C TYR A 68 20.10 -9.53 2.31
N LEU A 69 20.08 -10.74 2.88
CA LEU A 69 18.95 -11.65 2.72
C LEU A 69 17.69 -11.05 3.36
N ALA A 70 17.78 -10.58 4.61
CA ALA A 70 16.67 -9.92 5.30
C ALA A 70 16.21 -8.65 4.55
N PHE A 71 17.15 -7.86 4.05
CA PHE A 71 16.87 -6.68 3.22
C PHE A 71 16.11 -7.06 1.94
N LEU A 72 16.55 -8.09 1.23
CA LEU A 72 15.85 -8.58 0.03
C LEU A 72 14.43 -9.04 0.35
N VAL A 73 14.25 -9.81 1.43
CA VAL A 73 12.91 -10.27 1.85
C VAL A 73 12.02 -9.08 2.24
N TYR A 74 12.54 -8.11 3.00
CA TYR A 74 11.80 -6.90 3.36
C TYR A 74 11.44 -6.02 2.15
N TYR A 75 12.36 -5.91 1.19
CA TYR A 75 12.19 -5.08 0.00
C TYR A 75 11.25 -5.73 -1.04
N PHE A 76 11.37 -7.03 -1.27
CA PHE A 76 10.57 -7.74 -2.27
C PHE A 76 9.29 -8.38 -1.70
N GLY A 77 9.20 -8.58 -0.38
CA GLY A 77 8.05 -9.20 0.27
C GLY A 77 6.72 -8.51 -0.06
N PRO A 78 6.55 -7.21 0.27
CA PRO A 78 5.29 -6.50 0.01
C PRO A 78 4.79 -6.55 -1.44
N PRO A 79 5.58 -6.21 -2.49
CA PRO A 79 5.10 -6.32 -3.87
C PRO A 79 4.84 -7.77 -4.30
N THR A 80 5.54 -8.74 -3.71
CA THR A 80 5.30 -10.17 -3.98
C THR A 80 3.99 -10.66 -3.39
N PHE A 81 3.67 -10.30 -2.14
CA PHE A 81 2.40 -10.67 -1.53
C PHE A 81 1.22 -9.98 -2.21
N ASP A 82 1.36 -8.69 -2.56
CA ASP A 82 0.37 -8.00 -3.39
C ASP A 82 0.17 -8.72 -4.73
N TYR A 83 1.23 -9.20 -5.36
CA TYR A 83 1.13 -9.96 -6.60
C TYR A 83 0.35 -11.25 -6.42
N VAL A 84 0.65 -12.03 -5.37
CA VAL A 84 -0.08 -13.26 -5.04
C VAL A 84 -1.56 -12.95 -4.85
N ILE A 85 -1.89 -11.86 -4.15
CA ILE A 85 -3.26 -11.42 -3.91
C ILE A 85 -3.98 -11.08 -5.21
N PHE A 86 -3.45 -10.15 -5.99
CA PHE A 86 -4.11 -9.69 -7.22
C PHE A 86 -4.04 -10.73 -8.35
N ARG A 87 -3.10 -11.68 -8.31
CA ARG A 87 -3.09 -12.85 -9.19
C ARG A 87 -4.28 -13.76 -8.90
N ARG A 88 -4.67 -13.95 -7.64
CA ARG A 88 -5.88 -14.71 -7.30
C ARG A 88 -7.16 -13.93 -7.62
N LEU A 89 -7.23 -12.67 -7.23
CA LEU A 89 -8.45 -11.85 -7.38
C LEU A 89 -8.75 -11.52 -8.85
N TRP A 90 -7.72 -11.15 -9.62
CA TRP A 90 -7.88 -10.58 -10.96
C TRP A 90 -7.14 -11.35 -12.06
N ARG A 91 -6.43 -12.43 -11.72
CA ARG A 91 -5.64 -13.23 -12.67
C ARG A 91 -4.63 -12.41 -13.48
N ILE A 92 -4.06 -11.35 -12.87
CA ILE A 92 -3.08 -10.46 -13.53
C ILE A 92 -1.87 -11.24 -14.07
N PRO A 93 -1.31 -10.89 -15.24
CA PRO A 93 -0.11 -11.55 -15.78
C PRO A 93 1.13 -11.25 -14.93
N LEU A 94 2.24 -11.95 -15.18
CA LEU A 94 3.53 -11.73 -14.50
C LEU A 94 4.03 -10.28 -14.64
N ASP A 95 3.70 -9.61 -15.74
CA ASP A 95 3.96 -8.17 -15.94
C ASP A 95 3.35 -7.28 -14.84
N GLY A 96 2.31 -7.77 -14.14
CA GLY A 96 1.73 -7.11 -12.98
C GLY A 96 2.69 -6.93 -11.82
N MET A 97 3.74 -7.75 -11.72
CA MET A 97 4.81 -7.54 -10.75
C MET A 97 5.50 -6.19 -10.96
N SER A 98 5.75 -5.80 -12.21
CA SER A 98 6.35 -4.49 -12.53
C SER A 98 5.43 -3.33 -12.14
N ALA A 99 4.11 -3.50 -12.29
CA ALA A 99 3.13 -2.50 -11.90
C ALA A 99 3.01 -2.35 -10.38
N LEU A 100 3.16 -3.45 -9.63
CA LEU A 100 3.16 -3.44 -8.17
C LEU A 100 4.43 -2.85 -7.57
N HIS A 101 5.58 -3.04 -8.23
CA HIS A 101 6.79 -2.31 -7.85
C HIS A 101 6.62 -0.80 -8.08
N LYS A 102 6.04 -0.41 -9.22
CA LYS A 102 5.70 1.00 -9.47
C LYS A 102 4.68 1.55 -8.46
N LYS A 103 3.67 0.77 -8.06
CA LYS A 103 2.75 1.10 -6.96
C LYS A 103 3.52 1.44 -5.70
N ARG A 104 4.44 0.56 -5.27
CA ARG A 104 5.25 0.76 -4.06
C ARG A 104 6.10 2.03 -4.16
N ILE A 105 6.83 2.21 -5.26
CA ILE A 105 7.69 3.38 -5.48
C ILE A 105 6.85 4.67 -5.48
N SER A 106 5.67 4.67 -6.10
CA SER A 106 4.77 5.82 -6.07
C SER A 106 4.29 6.16 -4.65
N ASN A 107 4.00 5.15 -3.82
CA ASN A 107 3.62 5.37 -2.43
C ASN A 107 4.75 5.93 -1.56
N GLU A 108 6.00 5.53 -1.84
CA GLU A 108 7.17 6.00 -1.09
C GLU A 108 7.67 7.38 -1.56
N VAL A 109 7.63 7.66 -2.86
CA VAL A 109 8.30 8.83 -3.47
C VAL A 109 7.35 9.98 -3.80
N LEU A 110 6.09 9.71 -4.13
CA LEU A 110 5.14 10.75 -4.56
C LEU A 110 4.24 11.18 -3.41
N LEU A 111 3.05 10.60 -3.34
CA LEU A 111 2.08 10.79 -2.28
C LEU A 111 1.63 9.41 -1.84
N GLY A 112 1.54 9.19 -0.52
CA GLY A 112 0.93 7.98 0.01
C GLY A 112 -0.45 7.79 -0.64
N TYR A 113 -0.74 6.56 -1.06
CA TYR A 113 -1.96 6.14 -1.77
C TYR A 113 -2.01 6.46 -3.28
N SER A 114 -1.03 7.15 -3.85
CA SER A 114 -0.97 7.42 -5.30
C SER A 114 -0.66 6.16 -6.13
N GLY A 115 0.06 5.20 -5.54
CA GLY A 115 0.39 3.93 -6.16
C GLY A 115 -0.84 3.07 -6.42
N GLU A 116 -1.84 3.11 -5.55
CA GLU A 116 -3.10 2.38 -5.64
C GLU A 116 -3.90 2.86 -6.84
N ALA A 117 -3.98 4.17 -7.04
CA ALA A 117 -4.61 4.78 -8.21
C ALA A 117 -3.88 4.39 -9.51
N TYR A 118 -2.55 4.44 -9.51
CA TYR A 118 -1.74 3.98 -10.64
C TYR A 118 -2.00 2.50 -10.95
N PHE A 119 -1.96 1.63 -9.94
CA PHE A 119 -2.15 0.20 -10.11
C PHE A 119 -3.55 -0.14 -10.62
N TYR A 120 -4.57 0.54 -10.10
CA TYR A 120 -5.95 0.41 -10.60
C TYR A 120 -6.04 0.77 -12.09
N ALA A 121 -5.47 1.91 -12.50
CA ALA A 121 -5.46 2.33 -13.90
C ALA A 121 -4.70 1.34 -14.80
N TRP A 122 -3.56 0.85 -14.33
CA TRP A 122 -2.77 -0.17 -15.04
C TRP A 122 -3.56 -1.47 -15.22
N ALA A 123 -4.21 -1.95 -14.17
CA ALA A 123 -4.98 -3.19 -14.20
C ALA A 123 -6.18 -3.07 -15.15
N ARG A 124 -6.94 -1.97 -15.06
CA ARG A 124 -8.08 -1.71 -15.94
C ARG A 124 -7.72 -1.73 -17.43
N GLN A 125 -6.53 -1.26 -17.81
CA GLN A 125 -6.09 -1.23 -19.20
C GLN A 125 -5.64 -2.59 -19.75
N ARG A 126 -5.13 -3.49 -18.89
CA ARG A 126 -4.42 -4.71 -19.32
C ARG A 126 -5.11 -6.02 -18.97
N THR A 127 -5.98 -6.00 -17.99
CA THR A 127 -6.88 -7.11 -17.72
C THR A 127 -8.25 -6.74 -18.29
N GLN A 128 -8.79 -7.59 -19.16
CA GLN A 128 -10.14 -7.48 -19.76
C GLN A 128 -11.21 -7.61 -18.67
N MET A 129 -11.18 -6.74 -17.67
CA MET A 129 -12.08 -6.76 -16.53
C MET A 129 -13.37 -6.06 -16.96
N VAL A 130 -14.38 -6.88 -17.27
CA VAL A 130 -15.75 -6.44 -17.60
C VAL A 130 -16.35 -5.59 -16.47
N ALA A 131 -15.90 -5.82 -15.23
CA ALA A 131 -16.04 -4.92 -14.10
C ALA A 131 -14.84 -5.13 -13.17
N ALA A 132 -13.88 -4.19 -13.13
CA ALA A 132 -12.86 -4.15 -12.09
C ALA A 132 -13.41 -3.31 -10.93
N PRO A 133 -14.04 -3.89 -9.89
CA PRO A 133 -14.57 -3.08 -8.82
C PRO A 133 -13.40 -2.44 -8.07
N PHE A 134 -13.36 -1.11 -8.06
CA PHE A 134 -12.55 -0.29 -7.14
C PHE A 134 -12.60 -0.83 -5.70
N GLY A 135 -13.71 -1.48 -5.33
CA GLY A 135 -13.90 -2.21 -4.08
C GLY A 135 -12.78 -3.20 -3.76
N ALA A 136 -12.28 -3.99 -4.72
CA ALA A 136 -11.22 -4.97 -4.43
C ALA A 136 -9.89 -4.29 -4.04
N VAL A 137 -9.50 -3.19 -4.70
CA VAL A 137 -8.29 -2.43 -4.33
C VAL A 137 -8.44 -1.81 -2.95
N LYS A 138 -9.60 -1.21 -2.68
CA LYS A 138 -9.94 -0.61 -1.39
C LYS A 138 -9.91 -1.67 -0.28
N ASP A 139 -10.52 -2.83 -0.51
CA ASP A 139 -10.61 -3.91 0.47
C ASP A 139 -9.22 -4.45 0.82
N VAL A 140 -8.36 -4.67 -0.17
CA VAL A 140 -6.97 -5.11 0.02
C VAL A 140 -6.16 -4.04 0.79
N MET A 141 -6.32 -2.76 0.45
CA MET A 141 -5.66 -1.65 1.17
C MET A 141 -6.06 -1.61 2.65
N ILE A 142 -7.37 -1.70 2.94
CA ILE A 142 -7.89 -1.70 4.32
C ILE A 142 -7.41 -2.97 5.05
N LEU A 143 -7.46 -4.14 4.42
CA LEU A 143 -6.98 -5.39 4.99
C LEU A 143 -5.50 -5.36 5.31
N SER A 144 -4.66 -4.77 4.45
CA SER A 144 -3.23 -4.60 4.71
C SER A 144 -2.99 -3.74 5.96
N ALA A 145 -3.75 -2.66 6.13
CA ALA A 145 -3.64 -1.81 7.32
C ALA A 145 -4.09 -2.54 8.59
N ILE A 146 -5.22 -3.27 8.52
CA ILE A 146 -5.72 -4.06 9.66
C ILE A 146 -4.77 -5.20 10.00
N ALA A 147 -4.20 -5.89 9.00
CA ALA A 147 -3.22 -6.95 9.20
C ALA A 147 -1.94 -6.43 9.88
N GLY A 148 -1.41 -5.29 9.42
CA GLY A 148 -0.26 -4.65 10.07
C GLY A 148 -0.53 -4.30 11.53
N ASN A 149 -1.71 -3.74 11.82
CA ASN A 149 -2.13 -3.45 13.20
C ASN A 149 -2.33 -4.74 14.01
N ALA A 150 -2.91 -5.78 13.42
CA ALA A 150 -3.12 -7.07 14.09
C ALA A 150 -1.81 -7.75 14.46
N VAL A 151 -0.83 -7.78 13.55
CA VAL A 151 0.52 -8.31 13.82
C VAL A 151 1.22 -7.47 14.90
N THR A 152 1.12 -6.14 14.83
CA THR A 152 1.66 -5.25 15.87
C THR A 152 1.05 -5.54 17.24
N LEU A 153 -0.27 -5.68 17.31
CA LEU A 153 -0.98 -6.02 18.54
C LEU A 153 -0.62 -7.42 19.04
N ALA A 154 -0.43 -8.40 18.15
CA ALA A 154 -0.01 -9.75 18.52
C ALA A 154 1.40 -9.74 19.14
N VAL A 155 2.34 -9.01 18.53
CA VAL A 155 3.68 -8.82 19.09
C VAL A 155 3.60 -8.12 20.44
N LEU A 156 2.80 -7.06 20.58
CA LEU A 156 2.62 -6.36 21.85
C LEU A 156 1.95 -7.22 22.91
N ALA A 157 1.00 -8.08 22.54
CA ALA A 157 0.35 -9.01 23.47
C ALA A 157 1.34 -10.01 24.06
N ILE A 158 2.39 -10.37 23.32
CA ILE A 158 3.49 -11.23 23.79
C ILE A 158 4.52 -10.41 24.57
N ALA A 159 4.92 -9.24 24.05
CA ALA A 159 6.01 -8.45 24.60
C ALA A 159 5.62 -7.69 25.87
N LEU A 160 4.44 -7.08 25.94
CA LEU A 160 4.05 -6.23 27.07
C LEU A 160 4.10 -6.98 28.40
N PRO A 161 3.52 -8.19 28.56
CA PRO A 161 3.62 -8.93 29.82
C PRO A 161 5.06 -9.21 30.28
N LEU A 162 6.00 -9.30 29.34
CA LEU A 162 7.41 -9.59 29.64
C LEU A 162 8.20 -8.36 30.08
N TYR A 163 7.80 -7.16 29.61
CA TYR A 163 8.62 -5.94 29.76
C TYR A 163 7.90 -4.78 30.47
N ILE A 164 6.60 -4.87 30.74
CA ILE A 164 5.81 -3.76 31.30
C ILE A 164 6.32 -3.32 32.67
N ASP A 165 6.75 -4.25 33.51
CA ASP A 165 7.22 -3.97 34.88
C ASP A 165 8.60 -3.29 34.90
N ILE A 166 9.34 -3.35 33.80
CA ILE A 166 10.64 -2.68 33.63
C ILE A 166 10.44 -1.20 33.23
N LEU A 167 9.28 -0.86 32.68
CA LEU A 167 8.97 0.49 32.22
C LEU A 167 8.57 1.39 33.40
N THR A 168 8.98 2.67 33.37
CA THR A 168 8.48 3.64 34.33
C THR A 168 6.99 3.94 34.11
N PRO A 169 6.23 4.37 35.13
CA PRO A 169 4.78 4.56 35.01
C PRO A 169 4.31 5.44 33.84
N PRO A 170 5.01 6.53 33.45
CA PRO A 170 4.67 7.29 32.25
C PRO A 170 4.76 6.46 30.96
N TYR A 171 5.80 5.64 30.80
CA TYR A 171 5.98 4.80 29.62
C TYR A 171 4.99 3.63 29.60
N GLN A 172 4.62 3.07 30.76
CA GLN A 172 3.56 2.06 30.84
C GLN A 172 2.21 2.61 30.33
N ARG A 173 1.83 3.82 30.78
CA ARG A 173 0.60 4.49 30.31
C ARG A 173 0.66 4.80 28.82
N ALA A 174 1.81 5.25 28.31
CA ALA A 174 1.99 5.51 26.89
C ALA A 174 1.89 4.22 26.04
N ALA A 175 2.45 3.11 26.52
CA ALA A 175 2.36 1.82 25.85
C ALA A 175 0.91 1.32 25.78
N LEU A 176 0.20 1.31 26.91
CA LEU A 176 -1.21 0.93 26.97
C LEU A 176 -2.12 1.87 26.17
N GLY A 177 -1.84 3.17 26.22
CA GLY A 177 -2.53 4.17 25.40
C GLY A 177 -2.34 3.95 23.91
N SER A 178 -1.13 3.57 23.48
CA SER A 178 -0.84 3.25 22.07
C SER A 178 -1.61 2.01 21.60
N VAL A 179 -1.69 0.96 22.43
CA VAL A 179 -2.53 -0.22 22.16
C VAL A 179 -3.99 0.19 21.99
N ALA A 180 -4.52 1.00 22.91
CA ALA A 180 -5.90 1.47 22.84
C ALA A 180 -6.18 2.26 21.57
N ILE A 181 -5.25 3.13 21.14
CA ILE A 181 -5.36 3.90 19.89
C ILE A 181 -5.37 2.98 18.66
N ILE A 182 -4.46 2.01 18.58
CA ILE A 182 -4.38 1.07 17.45
C ILE A 182 -5.69 0.27 17.33
N VAL A 183 -6.20 -0.22 18.47
CA VAL A 183 -7.49 -0.93 18.52
C VAL A 183 -8.62 0.00 18.09
N ALA A 184 -8.70 1.21 18.65
CA ALA A 184 -9.75 2.17 18.32
C ALA A 184 -9.75 2.57 16.83
N MET A 185 -8.59 2.73 16.21
CA MET A 185 -8.48 3.02 14.77
C MET A 185 -8.90 1.84 13.89
N SER A 186 -8.70 0.61 14.35
CA SER A 186 -8.99 -0.60 13.57
C SER A 186 -10.45 -1.07 13.73
N LEU A 187 -11.05 -0.80 14.89
CA LEU A 187 -12.36 -1.33 15.29
C LEU A 187 -13.52 -0.95 14.35
N PRO A 188 -13.64 0.30 13.84
CA PRO A 188 -14.73 0.67 12.93
C PRO A 188 -14.78 -0.22 11.69
N PHE A 189 -13.63 -0.57 11.10
CA PHE A 189 -13.57 -1.41 9.91
C PHE A 189 -14.01 -2.86 10.18
N LEU A 190 -13.79 -3.35 11.41
CA LEU A 190 -14.25 -4.67 11.84
C LEU A 190 -15.76 -4.68 12.12
N ILE A 191 -16.26 -3.68 12.85
CA ILE A 191 -17.69 -3.54 13.20
C ILE A 191 -18.54 -3.36 11.93
N PHE A 192 -18.12 -2.47 11.04
CA PHE A 192 -18.84 -2.17 9.80
C PHE A 192 -18.37 -3.01 8.61
N SER A 193 -17.68 -4.13 8.86
CA SER A 193 -17.08 -4.99 7.83
C SER A 193 -18.05 -5.38 6.71
N ARG A 194 -19.32 -5.66 7.03
CA ARG A 194 -20.36 -6.02 6.04
C ARG A 194 -20.73 -4.88 5.08
N ARG A 195 -20.48 -3.63 5.45
CA ARG A 195 -20.76 -2.44 4.62
C ARG A 195 -19.49 -1.90 3.97
N VAL A 196 -18.35 -2.04 4.64
CA VAL A 196 -17.06 -1.55 4.15
C VAL A 196 -16.52 -2.48 3.08
N PHE A 197 -16.52 -3.79 3.28
CA PHE A 197 -15.89 -4.72 2.33
C PHE A 197 -16.86 -5.14 1.22
N SER A 198 -16.32 -5.23 0.01
CA SER A 198 -17.00 -5.68 -1.21
C SER A 198 -16.69 -7.13 -1.61
N LEU A 199 -15.54 -7.65 -1.20
CA LEU A 199 -15.12 -9.03 -1.52
C LEU A 199 -15.88 -10.08 -0.68
N PRO A 200 -16.05 -11.31 -1.20
CA PRO A 200 -16.56 -12.43 -0.43
C PRO A 200 -15.70 -12.71 0.80
N ARG A 201 -16.31 -13.17 1.90
CA ARG A 201 -15.61 -13.43 3.18
C ARG A 201 -14.42 -14.37 3.03
N ALA A 202 -14.53 -15.40 2.18
CA ALA A 202 -13.45 -16.35 1.94
C ALA A 202 -12.20 -15.66 1.34
N ASP A 203 -12.39 -14.71 0.44
CA ASP A 203 -11.29 -13.96 -0.14
C ASP A 203 -10.73 -12.94 0.85
N LEU A 204 -11.58 -12.28 1.67
CA LEU A 204 -11.10 -11.37 2.72
C LEU A 204 -10.18 -12.09 3.73
N ILE A 205 -10.59 -13.27 4.22
CA ILE A 205 -9.78 -14.06 5.18
C ILE A 205 -8.47 -14.50 4.54
N TRP A 206 -8.51 -14.94 3.28
CA TRP A 206 -7.31 -15.37 2.58
C TRP A 206 -6.35 -14.20 2.34
N VAL A 207 -6.85 -13.05 1.88
CA VAL A 207 -6.04 -11.82 1.72
C VAL A 207 -5.44 -11.38 3.05
N PHE A 208 -6.24 -11.38 4.13
CA PHE A 208 -5.75 -11.09 5.48
C PHE A 208 -4.58 -12.00 5.87
N GLY A 209 -4.74 -13.31 5.66
CA GLY A 209 -3.70 -14.30 5.98
C GLY A 209 -2.41 -14.08 5.20
N VAL A 210 -2.50 -13.70 3.92
CA VAL A 210 -1.33 -13.37 3.09
C VAL A 210 -0.61 -12.13 3.62
N HIS A 211 -1.32 -11.11 4.10
CA HIS A 211 -0.70 -9.92 4.69
C HIS A 211 -0.07 -10.13 6.07
N CYS A 212 -0.46 -11.18 6.79
CA CYS A 212 0.11 -11.50 8.10
C CYS A 212 1.42 -12.31 8.02
N LEU A 213 1.80 -12.79 6.84
CA LEU A 213 3.01 -13.58 6.59
C LEU A 213 4.19 -12.67 6.18
#